data_AF-A0ABD5RTT9-F1
#
_entry.id   AF-A0ABD5RTT9-F1
#
_cell.length_a   1.000
_cell.length_b   1.000
_cell.length_c   1.000
_cell.angle_alpha   90.00
_cell.angle_beta   90.00
_cell.angle_gamma   90.00
#
_symmetry.space_group_name_H-M   'P 1'
#
loop_
_entity.id
_entity.type
_entity.pdbx_description
1 polymer ?
#
loop_
_entity_poly.entity_id
_entity_poly.type
_entity_poly.pdbx_seq_one_letter_code
_entity_poly.pdbx_strand_id
1 'polypeptide(L)'
;MSDVPESIEARLEELTPGQLDQVARLAERLAEDQRRQQRIEETEATDVDQKGDPLPEGVPGKATLTKKTINDNEYWYWQWREGDSIKSQYKGPVNEG
;
A
#
# COMPACT_ATOMS: atom_id res chain seq x y z
N MET A 1 -10.06 -20.82 -18.63
CA MET A 1 -10.60 -21.19 -17.30
C MET A 1 -10.55 -19.92 -16.48
N SER A 2 -11.70 -19.45 -15.98
CA SER A 2 -11.71 -18.38 -15.00
C SER A 2 -11.01 -18.87 -13.74
N ASP A 3 -10.19 -18.03 -13.12
CA ASP A 3 -9.60 -18.29 -11.79
C ASP A 3 -10.62 -17.98 -10.66
N VAL A 4 -11.90 -17.87 -11.02
CA VAL A 4 -12.97 -17.53 -10.11
C VAL A 4 -13.37 -18.81 -9.35
N PRO A 5 -13.47 -18.78 -8.01
CA PRO A 5 -13.89 -19.96 -7.26
C PRO A 5 -15.28 -20.44 -7.68
N GLU A 6 -15.49 -21.75 -7.77
CA GLU A 6 -16.80 -22.35 -8.14
C GLU A 6 -17.95 -21.86 -7.24
N SER A 7 -17.67 -21.57 -5.95
CA SER A 7 -18.67 -21.00 -5.04
C SER A 7 -19.15 -19.60 -5.46
N ILE A 8 -18.32 -18.82 -6.15
CA ILE A 8 -18.70 -17.51 -6.67
C ILE A 8 -19.48 -17.68 -7.96
N GLU A 9 -19.05 -18.60 -8.84
CA GLU A 9 -19.76 -18.92 -10.08
C GLU A 9 -21.20 -19.37 -9.80
N ALA A 10 -21.39 -20.33 -8.88
CA ALA A 10 -22.72 -20.81 -8.50
C ALA A 10 -23.65 -19.68 -8.01
N ARG A 11 -23.10 -18.70 -7.28
CA ARG A 11 -23.89 -17.55 -6.80
C ARG A 11 -24.22 -16.55 -7.91
N LEU A 12 -23.39 -16.43 -8.94
CA LEU A 12 -23.64 -15.57 -10.09
C LEU A 12 -24.73 -16.16 -10.99
N GLU A 13 -24.78 -17.48 -11.14
CA GLU A 13 -25.82 -18.17 -11.93
C GLU A 13 -27.24 -17.99 -11.37
N GLU A 14 -27.37 -17.75 -10.06
CA GLU A 14 -28.65 -17.46 -9.40
C GLU A 14 -29.15 -16.02 -9.60
N LEU A 15 -28.32 -15.14 -10.17
CA LEU A 15 -28.64 -13.72 -10.32
C LEU A 15 -29.37 -13.41 -11.63
N THR A 16 -30.20 -12.37 -11.58
CA THR A 16 -30.79 -11.81 -12.79
C THR A 16 -29.74 -11.02 -13.60
N PRO A 17 -29.95 -10.83 -14.92
CA PRO A 17 -29.03 -10.07 -15.76
C PRO A 17 -28.73 -8.65 -15.25
N GLY A 18 -29.72 -7.97 -14.65
CA GLY A 18 -29.52 -6.65 -14.06
C GLY A 18 -28.62 -6.67 -12.82
N GLN A 19 -28.74 -7.70 -11.99
CA GLN A 19 -27.85 -7.89 -10.84
C GLN A 19 -26.44 -8.25 -11.27
N LEU A 20 -26.29 -9.02 -12.35
CA LEU A 20 -24.97 -9.31 -12.94
C LEU A 20 -24.27 -8.05 -13.46
N ASP A 21 -25.00 -7.12 -14.10
CA ASP A 21 -24.44 -5.82 -14.51
C ASP A 21 -23.96 -4.99 -13.31
N GLN A 22 -24.73 -4.99 -12.22
CA GLN A 22 -24.33 -4.31 -10.99
C GLN A 22 -23.08 -4.94 -10.35
N VAL A 23 -23.01 -6.26 -10.33
CA VAL A 23 -21.83 -6.99 -9.82
C VAL A 23 -20.61 -6.70 -10.67
N ALA A 24 -20.73 -6.66 -12.00
CA ALA A 24 -19.63 -6.31 -12.89
C ALA A 24 -19.04 -4.93 -12.56
N ARG A 25 -19.90 -3.90 -12.44
CA ARG A 25 -19.46 -2.54 -12.08
C ARG A 25 -18.79 -2.49 -10.71
N LEU A 26 -19.31 -3.22 -9.74
CA LEU A 26 -18.71 -3.30 -8.41
C LEU A 26 -17.34 -3.99 -8.46
N ALA A 27 -17.22 -5.08 -9.21
CA ALA A 27 -15.97 -5.82 -9.37
C ALA A 27 -14.89 -4.96 -10.05
N GLU A 28 -15.26 -4.18 -11.07
CA GLU A 28 -14.36 -3.23 -11.73
C GLU A 28 -13.82 -2.19 -10.73
N ARG A 29 -14.71 -1.55 -9.98
CA ARG A 29 -14.32 -0.58 -8.95
C ARG A 29 -13.37 -1.19 -7.91
N LEU A 30 -13.69 -2.37 -7.39
CA LEU A 30 -12.86 -3.07 -6.42
C LEU A 30 -11.48 -3.42 -7.01
N ALA A 31 -11.42 -3.84 -8.27
CA ALA A 31 -10.15 -4.13 -8.95
C ALA A 31 -9.30 -2.86 -9.14
N GLU A 32 -9.91 -1.72 -9.48
CA GLU A 32 -9.20 -0.45 -9.57
C GLU A 32 -8.63 0.02 -8.24
N ASP A 33 -9.41 -0.08 -7.16
CA ASP A 33 -8.97 0.25 -5.81
C ASP A 33 -7.83 -0.67 -5.35
N GLN A 34 -7.95 -1.98 -5.57
CA GLN A 34 -6.90 -2.93 -5.20
C GLN A 34 -5.61 -2.70 -6.00
N ARG A 35 -5.70 -2.43 -7.31
CA ARG A 35 -4.53 -2.08 -8.14
C ARG A 35 -3.90 -0.76 -7.72
N ARG A 36 -4.70 0.23 -7.31
CA ARG A 36 -4.21 1.50 -6.76
C ARG A 36 -3.45 1.25 -5.47
N GLN A 37 -4.00 0.45 -4.56
CA GLN A 37 -3.36 0.12 -3.29
C GLN A 37 -2.06 -0.64 -3.51
N GLN A 38 -2.02 -1.61 -4.41
CA GLN A 38 -0.79 -2.33 -4.78
C GLN A 38 0.27 -1.39 -5.39
N ARG A 39 -0.13 -0.43 -6.24
CA ARG A 39 0.80 0.58 -6.75
C ARG A 39 1.29 1.51 -5.65
N ILE A 40 0.46 1.85 -4.66
CA ILE A 40 0.88 2.65 -3.51
C ILE A 40 1.87 1.84 -2.66
N GLU A 41 1.58 0.58 -2.33
CA GLU A 41 2.52 -0.31 -1.62
C GLU A 41 3.85 -0.48 -2.38
N GLU A 42 3.83 -0.53 -3.71
CA GLU A 42 5.03 -0.60 -4.55
C GLU A 42 5.76 0.75 -4.70
N THR A 43 5.03 1.87 -4.66
CA THR A 43 5.55 3.24 -4.82
C THR A 43 5.85 3.94 -3.49
N GLU A 44 5.43 3.41 -2.34
CA GLU A 44 5.73 3.96 -1.00
C GLU A 44 7.21 3.80 -0.60
N ALA A 45 8.04 3.24 -1.48
CA ALA A 45 9.44 3.63 -1.63
C ALA A 45 9.59 5.02 -2.29
N THR A 46 8.70 5.97 -1.98
CA THR A 46 8.72 7.29 -2.57
C THR A 46 9.83 8.06 -1.89
N ASP A 47 10.84 8.40 -2.69
CA ASP A 47 11.93 9.32 -2.37
C ASP A 47 11.34 10.71 -2.03
N VAL A 48 10.79 10.86 -0.83
CA VAL A 48 10.59 12.16 -0.22
C VAL A 48 11.97 12.63 0.25
N ASP A 49 12.70 13.27 -0.67
CA ASP A 49 13.86 14.12 -0.41
C ASP A 49 13.40 15.29 0.48
N GLN A 50 13.09 15.01 1.75
CA GLN A 50 13.00 16.02 2.80
C GLN A 50 14.44 16.44 3.14
N LYS A 51 15.08 17.14 2.20
CA LYS A 51 16.27 17.95 2.45
C LYS A 51 15.93 18.96 3.56
N GLY A 52 16.16 18.60 4.81
CA GLY A 52 16.09 19.56 5.92
C GLY A 52 15.58 19.04 7.26
N ASP A 53 15.02 17.82 7.34
CA ASP A 53 14.64 17.26 8.64
C ASP A 53 15.92 16.81 9.38
N PRO A 54 16.15 17.20 10.65
CA PRO A 54 17.33 16.81 11.38
C PRO A 54 17.37 15.29 11.53
N LEU A 55 18.36 14.65 10.89
CA LEU A 55 18.53 13.22 10.99
C LEU A 55 18.91 12.83 12.43
N PRO A 56 18.25 11.83 13.03
CA PRO A 56 18.63 11.34 14.35
C PRO A 56 19.99 10.63 14.32
N GLU A 57 20.66 10.53 15.46
CA GLU A 57 21.93 9.81 15.58
C GLU A 57 21.78 8.35 15.10
N GLY A 58 22.65 7.95 14.16
CA GLY A 58 22.62 6.61 13.55
C GLY A 58 21.93 6.53 12.18
N VAL A 59 21.30 7.60 11.71
CA VAL A 59 20.73 7.66 10.35
C VAL A 59 21.68 8.42 9.42
N PRO A 60 22.13 7.84 8.30
CA PRO A 60 23.00 8.53 7.36
C PRO A 60 22.21 9.54 6.52
N GLY A 61 22.86 10.63 6.11
CA GLY A 61 22.29 11.71 5.27
C GLY A 61 21.67 11.29 3.93
N LYS A 62 21.82 10.02 3.55
CA LYS A 62 21.25 9.38 2.35
C LYS A 62 20.01 8.52 2.65
N ALA A 63 19.46 8.61 3.86
CA ALA A 63 18.27 7.87 4.23
C ALA A 63 17.02 8.52 3.62
N THR A 64 16.13 7.69 3.11
CA THR A 64 14.85 8.07 2.53
C THR A 64 13.74 7.89 3.56
N LEU A 65 12.76 8.79 3.61
CA LEU A 65 11.61 8.62 4.49
C LEU A 65 10.55 7.73 3.81
N THR A 66 10.18 6.64 4.47
CA THR A 66 9.19 5.66 4.02
C THR A 66 7.98 5.72 4.95
N LYS A 67 6.78 5.78 4.36
CA LYS A 67 5.53 5.64 5.10
C LYS A 67 5.19 4.16 5.25
N LYS A 68 4.77 3.75 6.44
CA LYS A 68 4.28 2.40 6.71
C LYS A 68 2.95 2.46 7.42
N THR A 69 1.97 1.75 6.89
CA THR A 69 0.64 1.60 7.51
C THR A 69 0.60 0.30 8.30
N ILE A 70 0.38 0.39 9.61
CA ILE A 70 0.31 -0.74 10.53
C ILE A 70 -0.93 -0.56 11.43
N ASN A 71 -1.85 -1.53 11.42
CA ASN A 71 -3.10 -1.48 12.18
C ASN A 71 -3.89 -0.18 11.97
N ASP A 72 -4.12 0.23 10.71
CA ASP A 72 -4.82 1.47 10.33
C ASP A 72 -4.10 2.77 10.76
N ASN A 73 -2.93 2.66 11.40
CA ASN A 73 -2.10 3.79 11.81
C ASN A 73 -0.91 3.95 10.86
N GLU A 74 -0.59 5.19 10.54
CA GLU A 74 0.46 5.53 9.60
C GLU A 74 1.70 6.02 10.34
N TYR A 75 2.86 5.48 9.98
CA TYR A 75 4.14 5.76 10.63
C TYR A 75 5.22 6.12 9.62
N TRP A 76 6.06 7.09 9.99
CA TRP A 76 7.24 7.47 9.22
C TRP A 76 8.48 6.70 9.69
N TYR A 77 9.23 6.16 8.73
CA TYR A 77 10.49 5.47 8.95
C TYR A 77 11.58 6.05 8.06
N TRP A 78 12.77 6.29 8.61
CA TRP A 78 13.97 6.52 7.81
C TRP A 78 14.53 5.18 7.35
N GLN A 79 14.72 4.99 6.05
CA GLN A 79 15.26 3.77 5.48
C GLN A 79 16.50 4.07 4.65
N TRP A 80 17.56 3.29 4.83
CA TRP A 80 18.79 3.42 4.04
C TRP A 80 19.43 2.06 3.80
N ARG A 81 20.29 1.99 2.79
CA ARG A 81 21.15 0.82 2.54
C ARG A 81 22.53 1.02 3.14
N GLU A 82 22.94 0.01 3.90
CA GLU A 82 24.27 -0.15 4.46
C GLU A 82 24.86 -1.46 3.89
N GLY A 83 25.66 -1.33 2.82
CA GLY A 83 26.13 -2.48 2.06
C GLY A 83 24.96 -3.24 1.42
N ASP A 84 24.82 -4.51 1.77
CA ASP A 84 23.75 -5.41 1.30
C ASP A 84 22.51 -5.40 2.22
N SER A 85 22.60 -4.78 3.39
CA SER A 85 21.50 -4.75 4.37
C SER A 85 20.69 -3.46 4.28
N ILE A 86 19.37 -3.61 4.33
CA ILE A 86 18.44 -2.49 4.49
C ILE A 86 18.27 -2.22 5.98
N LYS A 87 18.57 -0.98 6.40
CA LYS A 87 18.35 -0.48 7.76
C LYS A 87 17.14 0.44 7.76
N SER A 88 16.39 0.41 8.87
CA SER A 88 15.25 1.28 9.07
C SER A 88 15.22 1.80 10.50
N GLN A 89 14.92 3.09 10.67
CA GLN A 89 14.76 3.75 11.96
C GLN A 89 13.39 4.42 12.05
N TYR A 90 12.68 4.21 13.15
CA TYR A 90 11.40 4.86 13.40
C TYR A 90 11.58 6.38 13.59
N LYS A 91 10.81 7.21 12.86
CA LYS A 91 10.77 8.67 13.03
C LYS A 91 9.63 9.10 13.97
N GLY A 92 8.41 8.60 13.72
CA GLY A 92 7.22 9.05 14.43
C GLY A 92 5.93 8.64 13.70
N PRO A 93 4.74 8.88 14.30
CA PRO A 93 3.47 8.72 13.59
C PRO A 93 3.31 9.79 12.52
N VAL A 94 2.62 9.47 11.42
CA VAL A 94 2.32 10.43 10.33
C VAL A 94 1.25 11.43 10.74
N ASN A 95 0.28 10.97 11.54
CA ASN A 95 -0.75 11.81 12.13
C ASN A 95 -0.32 12.20 13.54
N GLU A 96 0.46 13.27 13.66
CA GLU A 96 0.58 14.01 14.93
C GLU A 96 -0.50 15.10 14.95
N GLY A 97 -1.69 14.76 15.47
CA GLY A 97 -2.72 15.71 15.92
C GLY A 97 -3.48 16.48 14.84
#